data_AF-A0A2H9SGH3-F1
#
_entry.id   AF-A0A2H9SGH3-F1
#
_cell.length_a   1.000
_cell.length_b   1.000
_cell.length_c   1.000
_cell.angle_alpha   90.00
_cell.angle_beta   90.00
_cell.angle_gamma   90.00
#
_symmetry.space_group_name_H-M   'P 1'
#
loop_
_entity.id
_entity.type
_entity.pdbx_description
1 polymer ?
#
loop_
_entity_poly.entity_id
_entity_poly.type
_entity_poly.pdbx_seq_one_letter_code
_entity_poly.pdbx_strand_id
1 'polypeptide(L)'
;MHKKIDLINTLSHRKASIDDLREIITLLLEDDLGQTREQLDTTIEQDYIDAFHRIDKDPNQYLMIVCSNKVIVGTCHLTIMPS
;
A
#
# COMPACT_ATOMS: atom_id res chain seq x y z
N MET A 1 19.49 7.29 -36.31
CA MET A 1 18.55 6.20 -35.95
C MET A 1 18.27 6.30 -34.46
N HIS A 2 17.18 6.97 -34.10
CA HIS A 2 16.73 7.15 -32.73
C HIS A 2 16.18 5.81 -32.20
N LYS A 3 16.94 5.12 -31.34
CA LYS A 3 16.35 4.06 -30.50
C LYS A 3 15.49 4.76 -29.45
N LYS A 4 14.20 4.84 -29.73
CA LYS A 4 13.16 5.07 -28.74
C LYS A 4 13.25 3.88 -27.76
N ILE A 5 13.97 4.08 -26.66
CA ILE A 5 13.88 3.18 -25.52
C ILE A 5 12.53 3.52 -24.93
N ASP A 6 11.51 2.76 -25.28
CA ASP A 6 10.25 2.80 -24.55
C ASP A 6 10.61 2.42 -23.11
N LEU A 7 10.65 3.42 -22.21
CA LEU A 7 10.61 3.21 -20.77
C LEU A 7 9.27 2.52 -20.50
N ILE A 8 9.24 1.20 -20.64
CA ILE A 8 8.16 0.39 -20.10
C ILE A 8 8.27 0.59 -18.60
N ASN A 9 7.40 1.41 -18.03
CA ASN A 9 7.16 1.45 -16.59
C ASN A 9 6.62 0.07 -16.19
N THR A 10 7.52 -0.87 -15.91
CA THR A 10 7.15 -2.20 -15.46
C THR A 10 6.59 -2.07 -14.05
N LEU A 11 5.30 -2.39 -13.91
CA LEU A 11 4.68 -2.52 -12.61
C LEU A 11 5.06 -3.87 -12.00
N SER A 12 5.53 -3.85 -10.77
CA SER A 12 5.73 -5.03 -9.93
C SER A 12 4.80 -4.96 -8.73
N HIS A 13 4.52 -6.09 -8.09
CA HIS A 13 3.76 -6.12 -6.85
C HIS A 13 4.40 -7.10 -5.86
N ARG A 14 4.18 -6.86 -4.56
CA ARG A 14 4.59 -7.76 -3.47
C ARG A 14 3.72 -7.57 -2.24
N LYS A 15 3.80 -8.51 -1.30
CA LYS A 15 3.23 -8.32 0.05
C LYS A 15 3.89 -7.09 0.70
N ALA A 16 3.08 -6.29 1.36
CA ALA A 16 3.55 -5.16 2.16
C ALA A 16 4.37 -5.65 3.35
N SER A 17 5.37 -4.86 3.73
CA SER A 17 6.12 -4.97 4.97
C SER A 17 5.79 -3.76 5.85
N ILE A 18 6.19 -3.81 7.13
CA ILE A 18 5.93 -2.69 8.04
C ILE A 18 6.60 -1.38 7.58
N ASP A 19 7.73 -1.48 6.87
CA ASP A 19 8.45 -0.32 6.33
C ASP A 19 7.65 0.40 5.22
N ASP A 20 6.66 -0.27 4.62
CA ASP A 20 5.80 0.30 3.58
C ASP A 20 4.58 1.04 4.17
N LEU A 21 4.31 0.90 5.47
CA LEU A 21 3.08 1.37 6.12
C LEU A 21 2.86 2.88 5.91
N ARG A 22 3.93 3.67 6.03
CA ARG A 22 3.85 5.13 5.86
C ARG A 22 3.37 5.51 4.46
N GLU A 23 3.94 4.88 3.43
CA GLU A 23 3.57 5.14 2.03
C GLU A 23 2.15 4.64 1.73
N ILE A 24 1.73 3.52 2.31
CA ILE A 24 0.35 3.03 2.20
C ILE A 24 -0.65 4.05 2.79
N ILE A 25 -0.36 4.59 3.97
CA ILE A 25 -1.19 5.64 4.60
C ILE A 25 -1.21 6.89 3.72
N THR A 26 -0.06 7.33 3.20
CA THR A 26 0.01 8.47 2.27
C THR A 26 -0.88 8.26 1.05
N LEU A 27 -0.86 7.08 0.42
CA LEU A 27 -1.74 6.78 -0.71
C LEU A 27 -3.23 6.83 -0.33
N LEU A 28 -3.59 6.39 0.88
CA LEU A 28 -4.97 6.48 1.37
C LEU A 28 -5.39 7.92 1.67
N LEU A 29 -4.47 8.75 2.16
CA LEU A 29 -4.71 10.18 2.43
C LEU A 29 -4.87 11.00 1.14
N GLU A 30 -4.11 10.66 0.09
CA GLU A 30 -4.17 11.33 -1.20
C GLU A 30 -5.42 10.95 -2.00
N ASP A 31 -6.10 9.86 -1.65
CA ASP A 31 -7.40 9.49 -2.21
C ASP A 31 -8.48 10.50 -1.74
N ASP A 32 -9.27 11.01 -2.68
CA ASP A 32 -10.30 12.04 -2.46
C ASP A 32 -11.33 11.63 -1.37
N LEU A 33 -11.50 10.31 -1.17
CA LEU A 33 -12.35 9.74 -0.12
C LEU A 33 -11.66 9.66 1.25
N GLY A 34 -10.33 9.54 1.29
CA GLY A 34 -9.53 9.41 2.51
C GLY A 34 -9.18 10.74 3.18
N GLN A 35 -9.11 11.84 2.42
CA GLN A 35 -8.88 13.20 2.97
C GLN A 35 -9.91 13.62 4.03
N THR A 36 -11.11 13.06 4.01
CA THR A 36 -12.17 13.38 4.99
C THR A 36 -12.13 12.53 6.25
N ARG A 37 -11.36 11.42 6.27
CA ARG A 37 -11.41 10.41 7.35
C ARG A 37 -10.17 10.40 8.24
N GLU A 38 -9.07 10.97 7.79
CA GLU A 38 -7.76 10.77 8.42
C GLU A 38 -7.05 12.12 8.66
N GLN A 39 -6.63 12.38 9.91
CA GLN A 39 -5.68 13.45 10.23
C GLN A 39 -4.42 12.78 10.77
N LEU A 40 -3.23 13.12 10.26
CA LEU A 40 -1.97 12.59 10.80
C LEU A 40 -1.68 13.26 12.17
N ASP A 41 -2.33 12.78 13.22
CA ASP A 41 -1.87 12.96 14.60
C ASP A 41 -1.01 11.76 15.01
N THR A 42 -0.05 12.00 15.90
CA THR A 42 0.84 11.00 16.51
C THR A 42 0.12 9.78 17.10
N THR A 43 -1.12 9.93 17.59
CA THR A 43 -1.91 8.79 18.14
C THR A 43 -2.38 7.83 17.05
N ILE A 44 -2.64 8.34 15.84
CA ILE A 44 -3.16 7.57 14.70
C ILE A 44 -2.08 6.63 14.14
N GLU A 45 -0.80 6.96 14.31
CA GLU A 45 0.31 6.10 13.85
C GLU A 45 0.32 4.72 14.53
N GLN A 46 0.01 4.61 15.83
CA GLN A 46 0.04 3.33 16.54
C GLN A 46 -1.11 2.40 16.15
N ASP A 47 -2.31 2.95 15.94
CA ASP A 47 -3.48 2.18 15.51
C ASP A 47 -3.24 1.53 14.13
N TYR A 48 -2.55 2.24 13.23
CA TYR A 48 -2.14 1.70 11.94
C TYR A 48 -1.09 0.60 12.06
N ILE A 49 -0.12 0.74 12.97
CA ILE A 49 0.88 -0.31 13.22
C ILE A 49 0.20 -1.57 13.75
N ASP A 50 -0.69 -1.43 14.74
CA ASP A 50 -1.41 -2.55 15.33
C ASP A 50 -2.37 -3.21 14.32
N ALA A 51 -3.03 -2.41 13.49
CA ALA A 51 -3.84 -2.92 12.37
C ALA A 51 -3.00 -3.69 11.36
N PHE A 52 -1.84 -3.14 10.96
CA PHE A 52 -0.91 -3.81 10.05
C PHE A 52 -0.48 -5.17 10.58
N HIS A 53 -0.08 -5.26 11.85
CA HIS A 53 0.32 -6.53 12.46
C HIS A 53 -0.81 -7.56 12.54
N ARG A 54 -2.05 -7.12 12.78
CA ARG A 54 -3.22 -8.03 12.73
C ARG A 54 -3.44 -8.59 11.32
N ILE A 55 -3.34 -7.73 10.31
CA ILE A 55 -3.48 -8.11 8.90
C ILE A 55 -2.35 -9.07 8.49
N ASP A 56 -1.09 -8.73 8.77
CA ASP A 56 0.06 -9.51 8.32
C ASP A 56 0.09 -10.93 8.91
N LYS A 57 -0.43 -11.09 10.13
CA LYS A 57 -0.51 -12.37 10.86
C LYS A 57 -1.66 -13.27 10.40
N ASP A 58 -2.73 -12.72 9.81
CA ASP A 58 -3.89 -13.50 9.38
C ASP A 58 -3.63 -14.12 8.00
N PRO A 59 -3.60 -15.46 7.87
CA PRO A 59 -3.36 -16.13 6.59
C PRO A 59 -4.45 -15.88 5.54
N ASN A 60 -5.62 -15.38 5.94
CA ASN A 60 -6.71 -15.02 5.02
C ASN A 60 -6.59 -13.58 4.52
N GLN A 61 -5.62 -12.81 5.01
CA GLN A 61 -5.43 -11.42 4.63
C GLN A 61 -4.14 -11.26 3.83
N TYR A 62 -4.20 -10.42 2.81
CA TYR A 62 -3.05 -10.06 2.00
C TYR A 62 -3.08 -8.57 1.68
N LEU A 63 -2.20 -7.81 2.33
CA LEU A 63 -1.94 -6.42 1.99
C LEU A 63 -0.84 -6.34 0.96
N MET A 64 -1.16 -5.82 -0.22
CA MET A 64 -0.29 -5.74 -1.38
C MET A 64 0.11 -4.30 -1.64
N ILE A 65 1.37 -4.09 -2.03
CA ILE A 65 1.81 -2.86 -2.69
C ILE A 65 2.07 -3.09 -4.17
N VAL A 66 1.87 -2.06 -4.97
CA VAL A 66 2.25 -2.00 -6.38
C VAL A 66 3.36 -0.97 -6.53
N CYS A 67 4.46 -1.35 -7.17
CA CYS A 67 5.60 -0.50 -7.40
C CYS A 67 5.80 -0.23 -8.89
N SER A 68 6.10 1.01 -9.24
CA SER A 68 6.73 1.39 -10.50
C SER A 68 8.20 1.68 -10.22
N ASN A 69 9.09 0.83 -10.73
CA ASN A 69 10.50 0.80 -10.32
C ASN A 69 10.66 0.63 -8.80
N LYS A 70 11.06 1.69 -8.08
CA LYS A 70 11.24 1.70 -6.62
C LYS A 70 10.19 2.53 -5.87
N VAL A 71 9.22 3.09 -6.60
CA VAL A 71 8.20 3.97 -6.04
C VAL A 71 6.93 3.16 -5.85
N ILE A 72 6.34 3.24 -4.65
CA ILE A 72 5.02 2.65 -4.37
C ILE A 72 3.98 3.56 -5.00
N VAL A 73 3.15 3.00 -5.87
CA VAL A 73 2.15 3.74 -6.68
C VAL A 73 0.73 3.24 -6.46
N GLY A 74 0.56 2.25 -5.59
CA GLY A 74 -0.76 1.70 -5.28
C GLY A 74 -0.70 0.68 -4.15
N THR A 75 -1.85 0.47 -3.52
CA THR A 75 -2.06 -0.54 -2.48
C THR A 75 -3.37 -1.28 -2.72
N CYS A 76 -3.46 -2.52 -2.26
CA CYS A 76 -4.69 -3.32 -2.32
C CYS A 76 -4.74 -4.25 -1.11
N HIS A 77 -5.86 -4.23 -0.39
CA HIS A 77 -6.13 -5.17 0.69
C HIS A 77 -7.08 -6.26 0.20
N LEU A 78 -6.61 -7.50 0.17
CA LEU A 78 -7.35 -8.68 -0.25
C LEU A 78 -7.70 -9.55 0.98
N THR A 79 -8.98 -9.88 1.12
CA THR A 79 -9.47 -10.86 2.09
C THR A 79 -9.96 -12.11 1.36
N ILE A 80 -9.42 -13.27 1.72
CA ILE A 80 -9.86 -14.56 1.23
C ILE A 80 -10.99 -15.05 2.13
N MET A 81 -12.16 -15.29 1.54
CA MET A 81 -13.33 -15.80 2.26
C MET A 81 -13.71 -17.18 1.73
N PRO A 82 -14.10 -18.13 2.61
CA PRO A 82 -14.64 -19.41 2.17
C PRO A 82 -15.97 -19.23 1.45
N SER A 83 -16.27 -20.14 0.52
CA SER A 83 -17.54 -20.24 -0.20
C SER A 83 -18.64 -20.90 0.62
#